data_AF-A0AA44CBY2-F1
#
_entry.id   AF-A0AA44CBY2-F1
#
_cell.length_a   1.000
_cell.length_b   1.000
_cell.length_c   1.000
_cell.angle_alpha   90.00
_cell.angle_beta   90.00
_cell.angle_gamma   90.00
#
_symmetry.space_group_name_H-M   'P 1'
#
loop_
_entity.id
_entity.type
_entity.pdbx_description
1 polymer ?
#
loop_
_entity_poly.entity_id
_entity_poly.type
_entity_poly.pdbx_seq_one_letter_code
_entity_poly.pdbx_strand_id
1 'polypeptide(L)'
;MQSIFKTARAFGLATLVLGILPVGGALAGPLVDAATRAEQMAAAGDVAGARAAIRNAVSDFSAGLPFAVGTATFVASDPSGFGMFEPRPNSIFKPGEKIVAYLEPMGLTWKPAQVPDKMETRFTVDFDLLDAGGTVLGSQKAFGNFTFTGVSKNAEIFATLTLDVSEAPVGSYVLRYHLDDTNSGRTAAVDLPFSIAAAP
;
A
#
# COMPACT_ATOMS: atom_id res chain seq x y z
N MET A 1 24.91 -15.28 -92.44
CA MET A 1 23.81 -14.31 -92.68
C MET A 1 23.74 -13.40 -91.48
N GLN A 2 23.80 -12.08 -91.73
CA GLN A 2 23.50 -10.95 -90.84
C GLN A 2 22.32 -11.26 -89.88
N SER A 3 22.10 -10.68 -88.69
CA SER A 3 22.55 -9.52 -87.93
C SER A 3 21.64 -9.48 -86.68
N ILE A 4 21.89 -8.53 -85.75
CA ILE A 4 20.90 -7.74 -84.98
C ILE A 4 21.04 -7.87 -83.45
N PHE A 5 21.52 -6.76 -82.87
CA PHE A 5 21.49 -6.34 -81.48
C PHE A 5 20.08 -6.44 -80.85
N LYS A 6 20.03 -6.68 -79.53
CA LYS A 6 19.19 -5.89 -78.61
C LYS A 6 19.60 -6.12 -77.14
N THR A 7 20.15 -5.06 -76.56
CA THR A 7 20.39 -4.85 -75.14
C THR A 7 19.05 -4.71 -74.40
N ALA A 8 18.80 -5.54 -73.39
CA ALA A 8 17.68 -5.36 -72.46
C ALA A 8 18.25 -4.99 -71.08
N ARG A 9 17.96 -3.77 -70.63
CA ARG A 9 18.20 -3.31 -69.26
C ARG A 9 17.09 -3.90 -68.36
N ALA A 10 17.46 -4.76 -67.42
CA ALA A 10 16.56 -5.23 -66.37
C ALA A 10 16.52 -4.22 -65.22
N PHE A 11 15.35 -3.62 -64.99
CA PHE A 11 15.03 -2.86 -63.79
C PHE A 11 14.83 -3.86 -62.64
N GLY A 12 15.69 -3.81 -61.62
CA GLY A 12 15.54 -4.58 -60.38
C GLY A 12 14.44 -3.98 -59.51
N LEU A 13 13.36 -4.73 -59.30
CA LEU A 13 12.31 -4.41 -58.33
C LEU A 13 12.82 -4.81 -56.94
N ALA A 14 13.17 -3.84 -56.10
CA ALA A 14 13.53 -4.09 -54.70
C ALA A 14 12.25 -4.22 -53.87
N THR A 15 11.88 -5.45 -53.52
CA THR A 15 10.75 -5.74 -52.63
C THR A 15 11.17 -5.46 -51.18
N LEU A 16 10.67 -4.37 -50.60
CA LEU A 16 10.83 -4.07 -49.17
C LEU A 16 9.92 -5.02 -48.36
N VAL A 17 10.50 -6.07 -47.76
CA VAL A 17 9.80 -6.91 -46.78
C VAL A 17 9.76 -6.13 -45.46
N LEU A 18 8.59 -5.56 -45.15
CA LEU A 18 8.33 -4.95 -43.84
C LEU A 18 8.15 -6.08 -42.81
N GLY A 19 9.18 -6.35 -42.02
CA GLY A 19 9.10 -7.31 -40.92
C GLY A 19 8.16 -6.83 -39.84
N ILE A 20 6.99 -7.47 -39.71
CA ILE A 20 6.12 -7.31 -38.55
C ILE A 20 6.80 -8.04 -37.39
N LEU A 21 7.49 -7.30 -36.53
CA LEU A 21 7.93 -7.84 -35.24
C LEU A 21 6.66 -8.12 -34.42
N PRO A 22 6.43 -9.35 -33.91
CA PRO A 22 5.37 -9.59 -32.96
C PRO A 22 5.68 -8.76 -31.71
N VAL A 23 4.89 -7.72 -31.48
CA VAL A 23 4.86 -7.04 -30.19
C VAL A 23 4.39 -8.10 -29.21
N GLY A 24 5.32 -8.68 -28.44
CA GLY A 24 4.98 -9.67 -27.42
C GLY A 24 3.94 -9.05 -26.50
N GLY A 25 2.69 -9.52 -26.59
CA GLY A 25 1.64 -9.10 -25.69
C GLY A 25 2.07 -9.48 -24.28
N ALA A 26 2.24 -8.49 -23.41
CA ALA A 26 2.39 -8.76 -21.99
C ALA A 26 1.17 -9.59 -21.57
N LEU A 27 1.40 -10.79 -21.03
CA LEU A 27 0.32 -11.59 -20.48
C LEU A 27 -0.37 -10.77 -19.39
N ALA A 28 -1.69 -10.69 -19.47
CA ALA A 28 -2.50 -10.05 -18.44
C ALA A 28 -2.19 -10.70 -17.09
N GLY A 29 -2.02 -9.89 -16.04
CA GLY A 29 -1.83 -10.39 -14.69
C GLY A 29 -3.14 -10.92 -14.09
N PRO A 30 -3.10 -11.73 -13.02
CA PRO A 30 -4.30 -12.36 -12.42
C PRO A 30 -5.41 -11.38 -12.04
N LEU A 31 -5.07 -10.14 -11.67
CA LEU A 31 -6.05 -9.09 -11.36
C LEU A 31 -6.86 -8.68 -12.60
N VAL A 32 -6.22 -8.56 -13.77
CA VAL A 32 -6.89 -8.22 -15.03
C VAL A 32 -7.83 -9.34 -15.44
N ASP A 33 -7.37 -10.60 -15.36
CA ASP A 33 -8.20 -11.76 -15.66
C ASP A 33 -9.44 -11.86 -14.75
N ALA A 34 -9.28 -11.50 -13.48
CA ALA A 34 -10.38 -11.47 -12.54
C ALA A 34 -11.36 -10.32 -12.82
N ALA A 35 -10.87 -9.14 -13.19
CA ALA A 35 -11.70 -8.02 -13.59
C ALA A 35 -12.55 -8.37 -14.83
N THR A 36 -11.94 -8.95 -15.87
CA THR A 36 -12.66 -9.43 -17.05
C THR A 36 -13.74 -10.45 -16.70
N ARG A 37 -13.44 -11.43 -15.83
CA ARG A 37 -14.44 -12.40 -15.37
C ARG A 37 -15.56 -11.76 -14.56
N ALA A 38 -15.24 -10.81 -13.69
CA ALA A 38 -16.24 -10.09 -12.90
C ALA A 38 -17.21 -9.30 -13.80
N GLU A 39 -16.70 -8.62 -14.83
CA GLU A 39 -17.52 -7.91 -15.82
C GLU A 39 -18.44 -8.86 -16.60
N GLN A 40 -17.93 -10.02 -17.02
CA GLN A 40 -18.73 -11.05 -17.69
C GLN A 40 -19.86 -11.60 -16.79
N MET A 41 -19.55 -11.89 -15.53
CA MET A 41 -20.55 -12.33 -14.54
C MET A 41 -21.61 -11.26 -14.32
N ALA A 42 -21.21 -9.99 -14.18
CA ALA A 42 -22.13 -8.88 -14.01
C ALA A 42 -23.06 -8.71 -15.22
N ALA A 43 -22.52 -8.80 -16.44
CA ALA A 43 -23.30 -8.74 -17.68
C ALA A 43 -24.29 -9.91 -17.82
N ALA A 44 -23.97 -11.07 -17.26
CA ALA A 44 -24.85 -12.24 -17.19
C ALA A 44 -25.87 -12.19 -16.04
N GLY A 45 -25.86 -11.14 -15.20
CA GLY A 45 -26.75 -10.99 -14.05
C GLY A 45 -26.27 -11.67 -12.76
N ASP A 46 -25.10 -12.31 -12.77
CA ASP A 46 -24.47 -12.87 -11.57
C ASP A 46 -23.69 -11.81 -10.79
N VAL A 47 -24.44 -10.91 -10.13
CA VAL A 47 -23.89 -9.80 -9.36
C VAL A 47 -23.04 -10.30 -8.17
N ALA A 48 -23.47 -11.39 -7.53
CA ALA A 48 -22.77 -11.94 -6.37
C ALA A 48 -21.43 -12.55 -6.76
N GLY A 49 -21.40 -13.35 -7.84
CA GLY A 49 -20.18 -13.91 -8.41
C GLY A 49 -19.21 -12.83 -8.88
N ALA A 50 -19.71 -11.81 -9.59
CA ALA A 50 -18.90 -10.68 -10.03
C ALA A 50 -18.19 -9.99 -8.87
N ARG A 51 -18.93 -9.66 -7.80
CA ARG A 51 -18.38 -9.04 -6.59
C ARG A 51 -17.35 -9.94 -5.91
N ALA A 52 -17.63 -11.23 -5.78
CA ALA A 52 -16.70 -12.17 -5.15
C ALA A 52 -15.39 -12.29 -5.95
N ALA A 53 -15.48 -12.38 -7.28
CA ALA A 53 -14.33 -12.50 -8.17
C ALA A 53 -13.38 -11.30 -8.05
N ILE A 54 -13.91 -10.07 -8.15
CA ILE A 54 -13.06 -8.87 -8.07
C ILE A 54 -12.53 -8.65 -6.66
N ARG A 55 -13.35 -8.88 -5.62
CA ARG A 55 -12.93 -8.69 -4.22
C ARG A 55 -11.78 -9.62 -3.86
N ASN A 56 -11.85 -10.89 -4.24
CA ASN A 56 -10.80 -11.86 -3.98
C ASN A 56 -9.51 -11.50 -4.73
N ALA A 57 -9.61 -11.09 -5.99
CA ALA A 57 -8.45 -10.71 -6.77
C ALA A 57 -7.75 -9.45 -6.24
N VAL A 58 -8.51 -8.42 -5.83
CA VAL A 58 -7.95 -7.24 -5.16
C VAL A 58 -7.31 -7.63 -3.83
N SER A 59 -7.97 -8.49 -3.06
CA SER A 59 -7.44 -9.00 -1.78
C SER A 59 -6.11 -9.74 -1.96
N ASP A 60 -6.00 -10.59 -2.99
CA ASP A 60 -4.77 -11.32 -3.34
C ASP A 60 -3.67 -10.37 -3.82
N PHE A 61 -4.01 -9.44 -4.71
CA PHE A 61 -3.09 -8.44 -5.23
C PHE A 61 -2.52 -7.56 -4.10
N SER A 62 -3.39 -7.02 -3.24
CA SER A 62 -3.00 -6.16 -2.12
C SER A 62 -2.11 -6.88 -1.11
N ALA A 63 -2.37 -8.16 -0.83
CA ALA A 63 -1.52 -8.97 0.05
C ALA A 63 -0.15 -9.30 -0.58
N GLY A 64 -0.02 -9.19 -1.90
CA GLY A 64 1.23 -9.38 -2.65
C GLY A 64 2.07 -8.11 -2.82
N LEU A 65 1.55 -6.94 -2.44
CA LEU A 65 2.32 -5.69 -2.49
C LEU A 65 3.47 -5.70 -1.46
N PRO A 66 4.54 -4.93 -1.70
CA PRO A 66 5.56 -4.70 -0.68
C PRO A 66 4.95 -4.15 0.61
N PHE A 67 5.52 -4.57 1.75
CA PHE A 67 5.10 -4.04 3.05
C PHE A 67 5.54 -2.58 3.15
N ALA A 68 4.57 -1.69 3.41
CA ALA A 68 4.76 -0.25 3.43
C ALA A 68 3.72 0.41 4.33
N VAL A 69 3.94 1.68 4.65
CA VAL A 69 2.91 2.54 5.27
C VAL A 69 2.27 3.38 4.18
N GLY A 70 0.97 3.24 3.97
CA GLY A 70 0.21 4.02 2.99
C GLY A 70 -0.11 5.41 3.54
N THR A 71 -1.06 5.46 4.48
CA THR A 71 -1.44 6.69 5.19
C THR A 71 -0.78 6.72 6.56
N ALA A 72 -0.23 7.87 6.96
CA ALA A 72 0.17 8.16 8.33
C ALA A 72 -0.12 9.63 8.63
N THR A 73 -0.92 9.91 9.66
CA THR A 73 -1.29 11.28 10.01
C THR A 73 -1.69 11.41 11.47
N PHE A 74 -1.59 12.62 12.01
CA PHE A 74 -2.25 12.96 13.26
C PHE A 74 -3.74 13.21 13.04
N VAL A 75 -4.55 12.78 14.00
CA VAL A 75 -6.02 12.90 13.94
C VAL A 75 -6.55 13.67 15.14
N ALA A 76 -7.67 14.36 14.94
CA ALA A 76 -8.30 15.22 15.96
C ALA A 76 -9.13 14.42 16.98
N SER A 77 -9.53 13.21 16.63
CA SER A 77 -10.34 12.31 17.45
C SER A 77 -10.08 10.86 17.09
N ASP A 78 -10.56 9.94 17.92
CA ASP A 78 -10.46 8.51 17.66
C ASP A 78 -11.15 8.13 16.33
N PRO A 79 -10.44 7.47 15.40
CA PRO A 79 -11.01 6.98 14.16
C PRO A 79 -12.15 5.99 14.40
N SER A 80 -13.23 6.12 13.64
CA SER A 80 -14.38 5.21 13.71
C SER A 80 -14.23 3.97 12.81
N GLY A 81 -13.25 3.97 11.91
CA GLY A 81 -12.99 2.90 10.95
C GLY A 81 -11.85 3.26 9.98
N PHE A 82 -11.56 2.33 9.07
CA PHE A 82 -10.57 2.55 8.01
C PHE A 82 -10.99 3.72 7.11
N GLY A 83 -10.11 4.69 6.88
CA GLY A 83 -10.43 5.93 6.16
C GLY A 83 -11.47 6.83 6.84
N MET A 84 -11.93 6.52 8.06
CA MET A 84 -12.97 7.26 8.78
C MET A 84 -12.38 7.98 10.00
N PHE A 85 -11.55 8.99 9.72
CA PHE A 85 -10.88 9.83 10.70
C PHE A 85 -10.97 11.31 10.33
N GLU A 86 -10.83 12.19 11.33
CA GLU A 86 -10.70 13.63 11.11
C GLU A 86 -9.21 14.01 11.19
N PRO A 87 -8.56 14.42 10.10
CA PRO A 87 -7.18 14.89 10.14
C PRO A 87 -7.06 16.11 11.06
N ARG A 88 -5.94 16.24 11.78
CA ARG A 88 -5.68 17.52 12.45
C ARG A 88 -5.45 18.63 11.42
N PRO A 89 -5.87 19.87 11.71
CA PRO A 89 -5.61 21.01 10.82
C PRO A 89 -4.12 21.38 10.75
N ASN A 90 -3.33 20.98 11.75
CA ASN A 90 -1.88 21.16 11.80
C ASN A 90 -1.23 20.12 12.75
N SER A 91 0.09 20.00 12.68
CA SER A 91 0.90 19.16 13.58
C SER A 91 1.45 19.93 14.80
N ILE A 92 0.69 20.89 15.32
CA ILE A 92 1.06 21.66 16.52
C ILE A 92 0.19 21.16 17.69
N PHE A 93 0.86 20.81 18.79
CA PHE A 93 0.25 20.30 20.00
C PHE A 93 0.54 21.24 21.17
N LYS A 94 -0.41 21.36 22.10
CA LYS A 94 -0.18 22.07 23.36
C LYS A 94 0.65 21.20 24.30
N PRO A 95 1.43 21.77 25.24
CA PRO A 95 2.02 21.00 26.33
C PRO A 95 0.94 20.18 27.06
N GLY A 96 1.16 18.88 27.24
CA GLY A 96 0.18 17.99 27.86
C GLY A 96 -0.91 17.44 26.92
N GLU A 97 -0.98 17.90 25.68
CA GLU A 97 -1.95 17.37 24.71
C GLU A 97 -1.54 15.98 24.25
N LYS A 98 -2.49 15.03 24.26
CA LYS A 98 -2.27 13.70 23.71
C LYS A 98 -2.15 13.78 22.19
N ILE A 99 -1.19 13.02 21.66
CA ILE A 99 -0.99 12.86 20.24
C ILE A 99 -1.67 11.57 19.81
N VAL A 100 -2.60 11.65 18.86
CA VAL A 100 -3.24 10.47 18.26
C VAL A 100 -2.77 10.37 16.82
N ALA A 101 -2.09 9.28 16.47
CA ALA A 101 -1.66 8.96 15.13
C ALA A 101 -2.50 7.83 14.54
N TYR A 102 -2.83 7.97 13.26
CA TYR A 102 -3.53 6.99 12.44
C TYR A 102 -2.62 6.49 11.33
N LEU A 103 -2.47 5.17 11.22
CA LEU A 103 -1.58 4.53 10.26
C LEU A 103 -2.33 3.45 9.47
N GLU A 104 -2.12 3.38 8.17
CA GLU A 104 -2.66 2.35 7.27
C GLU A 104 -1.50 1.51 6.70
N PRO A 105 -1.20 0.33 7.26
CA PRO A 105 -0.22 -0.59 6.69
C PRO A 105 -0.73 -1.23 5.39
N MET A 106 0.17 -1.40 4.43
CA MET A 106 -0.06 -2.06 3.14
C MET A 106 0.82 -3.30 3.01
N GLY A 107 0.45 -4.26 2.15
CA GLY A 107 1.30 -5.43 1.86
C GLY A 107 1.49 -6.38 3.04
N LEU A 108 0.51 -6.42 3.95
CA LEU A 108 0.49 -7.30 5.12
C LEU A 108 0.43 -8.78 4.72
N THR A 109 1.21 -9.62 5.39
CA THR A 109 1.19 -11.06 5.14
C THR A 109 0.06 -11.74 5.88
N TRP A 110 -0.83 -12.35 5.10
CA TRP A 110 -1.92 -13.16 5.61
C TRP A 110 -1.56 -14.64 5.61
N LYS A 111 -1.92 -15.34 6.69
CA LYS A 111 -1.78 -16.80 6.84
C LYS A 111 -3.09 -17.41 7.31
N PRO A 112 -3.31 -18.73 7.13
CA PRO A 112 -4.42 -19.41 7.79
C PRO A 112 -4.38 -19.16 9.31
N ALA A 113 -5.52 -18.80 9.88
CA ALA A 113 -5.67 -18.63 11.32
C ALA A 113 -5.79 -20.00 12.01
N GLN A 114 -5.68 -20.01 13.34
CA GLN A 114 -5.97 -21.22 14.13
C GLN A 114 -7.46 -21.61 14.05
N VAL A 115 -8.33 -20.63 13.85
CA VAL A 115 -9.77 -20.86 13.64
C VAL A 115 -9.98 -21.35 12.19
N PRO A 116 -10.68 -22.47 11.97
CA PRO A 116 -10.97 -22.98 10.63
C PRO A 116 -11.61 -21.93 9.72
N ASP A 117 -11.27 -22.00 8.44
CA ASP A 117 -11.80 -21.13 7.38
C ASP A 117 -11.57 -19.62 7.59
N LYS A 118 -10.62 -19.26 8.47
CA LYS A 118 -10.20 -17.87 8.67
C LYS A 118 -8.75 -17.67 8.29
N MET A 119 -8.46 -16.43 7.93
CA MET A 119 -7.13 -15.90 7.68
C MET A 119 -6.79 -14.90 8.78
N GLU A 120 -5.50 -14.75 9.06
CA GLU A 120 -4.98 -13.80 10.03
C GLU A 120 -3.79 -13.05 9.48
N THR A 121 -3.71 -11.77 9.82
CA THR A 121 -2.50 -10.96 9.70
C THR A 121 -2.15 -10.34 11.05
N ARG A 122 -0.86 -10.10 11.27
CA ARG A 122 -0.36 -9.55 12.52
C ARG A 122 0.85 -8.64 12.29
N PHE A 123 0.83 -7.49 12.94
CA PHE A 123 1.98 -6.60 12.96
C PHE A 123 2.14 -5.91 14.32
N THR A 124 3.36 -5.51 14.64
CA THR A 124 3.67 -4.63 15.77
C THR A 124 4.03 -3.25 15.27
N VAL A 125 3.94 -2.27 16.16
CA VAL A 125 4.44 -0.92 15.92
C VAL A 125 5.31 -0.50 17.09
N ASP A 126 6.56 -0.18 16.80
CA ASP A 126 7.50 0.48 17.70
C ASP A 126 7.47 1.99 17.45
N PHE A 127 7.91 2.79 18.40
CA PHE A 127 8.17 4.22 18.15
C PHE A 127 9.54 4.66 18.64
N ASP A 128 10.09 5.65 17.93
CA ASP A 128 11.14 6.55 18.41
C ASP A 128 10.60 7.98 18.43
N LEU A 129 10.85 8.70 19.52
CA LEU A 129 10.67 10.15 19.60
C LEU A 129 12.03 10.80 19.38
N LEU A 130 12.14 11.62 18.34
CA LEU A 130 13.37 12.30 17.96
C LEU A 130 13.25 13.81 18.16
N ASP A 131 14.36 14.47 18.48
CA ASP A 131 14.48 15.92 18.37
C ASP A 131 14.63 16.38 16.91
N ALA A 132 14.67 17.70 16.69
CA ALA A 132 14.86 18.29 15.37
C ALA A 132 16.22 17.96 14.71
N GLY A 133 17.22 17.55 15.50
CA GLY A 133 18.52 17.10 15.02
C GLY A 133 18.57 15.60 14.66
N GLY A 134 17.50 14.86 14.92
CA GLY A 134 17.43 13.41 14.73
C GLY A 134 18.00 12.60 15.91
N THR A 135 18.24 13.22 17.06
CA THR A 135 18.62 12.51 18.29
C THR A 135 17.40 11.80 18.85
N VAL A 136 17.53 10.51 19.14
CA VAL A 136 16.47 9.75 19.82
C VAL A 136 16.40 10.18 21.29
N LEU A 137 15.26 10.75 21.68
CA LEU A 137 14.96 11.20 23.04
C LEU A 137 14.28 10.10 23.87
N GLY A 138 13.57 9.20 23.21
CA GLY A 138 12.91 8.06 23.84
C GLY A 138 12.40 7.08 22.79
N SER A 139 12.25 5.82 23.19
CA SER A 139 11.78 4.75 22.30
C SER A 139 10.92 3.77 23.09
N GLN A 140 10.00 3.11 22.39
CA GLN A 140 9.27 1.98 22.94
C GLN A 140 9.04 0.91 21.89
N LYS A 141 9.41 -0.33 22.24
CA LYS A 141 9.09 -1.51 21.44
C LYS A 141 7.70 -2.04 21.74
N ALA A 142 7.08 -2.65 20.74
CA ALA A 142 5.73 -3.20 20.76
C ALA A 142 4.73 -2.21 21.40
N PHE A 143 4.85 -0.93 21.07
CA PHE A 143 3.94 0.12 21.52
C PHE A 143 2.51 -0.17 21.03
N GLY A 144 2.38 -0.66 19.81
CA GLY A 144 1.18 -1.31 19.29
C GLY A 144 1.42 -2.77 18.93
N ASN A 145 0.41 -3.62 19.10
CA ASN A 145 0.42 -5.02 18.69
C ASN A 145 -0.98 -5.39 18.18
N PHE A 146 -1.08 -5.63 16.88
CA PHE A 146 -2.35 -5.73 16.19
C PHE A 146 -2.48 -7.08 15.51
N THR A 147 -3.60 -7.76 15.78
CA THR A 147 -3.98 -9.02 15.12
C THR A 147 -5.35 -8.86 14.51
N PHE A 148 -5.49 -9.18 13.23
CA PHE A 148 -6.75 -9.15 12.51
C PHE A 148 -7.06 -10.52 11.96
N THR A 149 -8.16 -11.11 12.43
CA THR A 149 -8.65 -12.43 11.98
C THR A 149 -9.97 -12.25 11.22
N GLY A 150 -10.05 -12.76 9.99
CA GLY A 150 -11.22 -12.60 9.14
C GLY A 150 -11.36 -13.71 8.10
N VAL A 151 -12.49 -13.74 7.39
CA VAL A 151 -12.74 -14.72 6.31
C VAL A 151 -12.08 -14.36 4.98
N SER A 152 -11.45 -13.18 4.90
CA SER A 152 -10.76 -12.67 3.70
C SER A 152 -9.54 -11.87 4.11
N LYS A 153 -8.58 -11.71 3.17
CA LYS A 153 -7.38 -10.91 3.38
C LYS A 153 -7.70 -9.42 3.19
N ASN A 154 -8.24 -8.79 4.23
CA ASN A 154 -8.72 -7.41 4.12
C ASN A 154 -7.56 -6.43 3.88
N ALA A 155 -7.72 -5.50 2.95
CA ALA A 155 -6.73 -4.45 2.70
C ALA A 155 -7.01 -3.19 3.55
N GLU A 156 -8.24 -3.03 4.03
CA GLU A 156 -8.69 -1.91 4.86
C GLU A 156 -8.33 -2.18 6.33
N ILE A 157 -7.04 -2.08 6.67
CA ILE A 157 -6.51 -2.23 8.03
C ILE A 157 -5.86 -0.93 8.46
N PHE A 158 -6.07 -0.56 9.72
CA PHE A 158 -5.43 0.61 10.32
C PHE A 158 -4.96 0.33 11.76
N ALA A 159 -4.04 1.16 12.23
CA ALA A 159 -3.59 1.25 13.59
C ALA A 159 -3.84 2.67 14.12
N THR A 160 -4.35 2.76 15.35
CA THR A 160 -4.43 4.01 16.10
C THR A 160 -3.46 3.95 17.26
N LEU A 161 -2.60 4.95 17.38
CA LEU A 161 -1.52 5.01 18.36
C LEU A 161 -1.65 6.33 19.12
N THR A 162 -1.84 6.25 20.44
CA THR A 162 -2.02 7.42 21.30
C THR A 162 -0.83 7.59 22.20
N LEU A 163 -0.02 8.63 21.95
CA LEU A 163 1.15 8.97 22.74
C LEU A 163 0.85 10.10 23.72
N ASP A 164 1.28 9.92 24.95
CA ASP A 164 1.30 10.99 25.96
C ASP A 164 2.68 11.65 25.95
N VAL A 165 2.73 12.93 25.56
CA VAL A 165 3.94 13.76 25.54
C VAL A 165 3.89 14.86 26.60
N SER A 166 3.14 14.66 27.69
CA SER A 166 2.96 15.68 28.72
C SER A 166 4.24 16.17 29.40
N GLU A 167 5.28 15.35 29.42
CA GLU A 167 6.60 15.71 29.95
C GLU A 167 7.56 16.28 28.90
N ALA A 168 7.19 16.28 27.62
CA ALA A 168 8.03 16.80 26.55
C ALA A 168 8.03 18.35 26.56
N PRO A 169 9.21 18.99 26.53
CA PRO A 169 9.31 20.44 26.45
C PRO A 169 8.68 21.05 25.18
N VAL A 170 8.53 22.37 25.16
CA VAL A 170 8.24 23.11 23.92
C VAL A 170 9.40 22.92 22.94
N GLY A 171 9.09 22.58 21.69
CA GLY A 171 10.09 22.23 20.70
C GLY A 171 9.53 21.62 19.42
N SER A 172 10.42 21.26 18.51
CA SER A 172 10.11 20.50 17.29
C SER A 172 10.65 19.08 17.42
N TYR A 173 9.84 18.12 16.99
CA TYR A 173 10.06 16.70 17.20
C TYR A 173 9.67 15.90 15.96
N VAL A 174 10.14 14.67 15.89
CA VAL A 174 9.67 13.67 14.93
C VAL A 174 9.23 12.43 15.71
N LEU A 175 8.02 11.98 15.44
CA LEU A 175 7.57 10.66 15.87
C LEU A 175 7.79 9.69 14.73
N ARG A 176 8.79 8.81 14.88
CA ARG A 176 9.07 7.75 13.92
C ARG A 176 8.39 6.48 14.38
N TYR A 177 7.53 5.92 13.55
CA TYR A 177 6.95 4.61 13.77
C TYR A 177 7.66 3.58 12.91
N HIS A 178 7.99 2.44 13.50
CA HIS A 178 8.48 1.25 12.79
C HIS A 178 7.41 0.18 12.89
N LEU A 179 6.92 -0.27 11.75
CA LEU A 179 5.96 -1.36 11.67
C LEU A 179 6.71 -2.63 11.31
N ASP A 180 6.34 -3.73 11.97
CA ASP A 180 6.90 -5.05 11.69
C ASP A 180 5.75 -6.02 11.39
N ASP A 181 5.68 -6.51 10.15
CA ASP A 181 4.79 -7.61 9.80
C ASP A 181 5.35 -8.91 10.39
N THR A 182 4.84 -9.27 11.57
CA THR A 182 5.31 -10.43 12.35
C THR A 182 5.09 -11.77 11.64
N ASN A 183 4.25 -11.82 10.61
CA ASN A 183 4.05 -13.02 9.81
C ASN A 183 5.18 -13.24 8.80
N SER A 184 5.83 -12.18 8.30
CA SER A 184 6.88 -12.28 7.29
C SER A 184 8.25 -11.80 7.74
N GLY A 185 8.33 -11.02 8.82
CA GLY A 185 9.52 -10.29 9.24
C GLY A 185 9.83 -9.06 8.38
N ARG A 186 8.95 -8.68 7.44
CA ARG A 186 9.11 -7.43 6.68
C ARG A 186 8.83 -6.23 7.56
N THR A 187 9.54 -5.15 7.30
CA THR A 187 9.44 -3.91 8.09
C THR A 187 9.20 -2.70 7.20
N ALA A 188 8.60 -1.68 7.76
CA ALA A 188 8.39 -0.38 7.14
C ALA A 188 8.47 0.71 8.22
N ALA A 189 8.86 1.93 7.85
CA ALA A 189 8.92 3.04 8.79
C ALA A 189 8.31 4.30 8.21
N VAL A 190 7.82 5.18 9.08
CA VAL A 190 7.25 6.48 8.72
C VAL A 190 7.56 7.52 9.77
N ASP A 191 7.84 8.74 9.33
CA ASP A 191 8.14 9.90 10.18
C ASP A 191 6.94 10.85 10.20
N LEU A 192 6.49 11.23 11.39
CA LEU A 192 5.47 12.25 11.62
C LEU A 192 6.08 13.43 12.37
N PRO A 193 6.48 14.50 11.66
CA PRO A 193 6.99 15.71 12.30
C PRO A 193 5.87 16.46 13.03
N PHE A 194 6.17 16.97 14.22
CA PHE A 194 5.25 17.79 15.00
C PHE A 194 6.00 18.82 15.85
N SER A 195 5.27 19.77 16.41
CA SER A 195 5.80 20.68 17.42
C SER A 195 4.91 20.75 18.64
N ILE A 196 5.54 20.98 19.80
CA ILE A 196 4.87 21.37 21.03
C ILE A 196 5.08 22.87 21.19
N ALA A 197 4.00 23.62 21.23
CA ALA A 197 4.03 25.07 21.40
C ALA A 197 2.88 25.52 22.30
N ALA A 198 3.07 26.64 23.01
CA ALA A 198 1.95 27.32 23.63
C ALA A 198 0.92 27.67 22.53
N ALA A 199 -0.36 27.49 22.82
CA ALA A 199 -1.39 28.00 21.93
C ALA A 199 -1.16 29.52 21.75
N PRO A 200 -1.30 30.05 20.52
CA PRO A 200 -1.20 31.48 20.29
C PRO A 200 -2.22 32.28 21.12
#